data_AF-A0A7Y5JRD0-F1
#
_entry.id   AF-A0A7Y5JRD0-F1
#
_cell.length_a   1.000
_cell.length_b   1.000
_cell.length_c   1.000
_cell.angle_alpha   90.00
_cell.angle_beta   90.00
_cell.angle_gamma   90.00
#
_symmetry.space_group_name_H-M   'P 1'
#
loop_
_entity.id
_entity.type
_entity.pdbx_description
1 polymer ?
#
loop_
_entity_poly.entity_id
_entity_poly.type
_entity_poly.pdbx_seq_one_letter_code
_entity_poly.pdbx_strand_id
1 'polypeptide(L)'
;MRRSVLLVLAFAAMICLQVNSALAFHDEGVAYCAGCHTMHNTNGNGALIDPTGTGYPYLLKFANATDLCLSCHATSRGAVWAASPTSPGAERGPGNFAFLLEDNINDGHNGGLNPIPGWRAGHTVISPSRGTVVDGLNPVSPGGNYPASSLSCTSCHDPHGNANYRLLYGAGDHAEAGNFNYTQAAPIAEGLPFSGAGSSETDANHIAYQSGMSGWCSNCHGNFHNNETQYRHPSGVGMSSTIQNIYNTYAGTLNQNGGNAATAYIADVPFEDPEMTIAWTAGPDNNSKVSCITCHRAHATSGQNAGRWDFNITVYGDDGVESGSYVMPQTYNSPNQRSLCNKCHNKDKNDHNPF
;
A
#
# COMPACT_ATOMS: atom_id res chain seq x y z
N MET A 1 -0.40 54.04 -29.23
CA MET A 1 -1.34 53.18 -28.46
C MET A 1 -1.42 51.73 -28.95
N ARG A 2 -1.52 51.43 -30.25
CA ARG A 2 -1.63 50.03 -30.74
C ARG A 2 -0.41 49.12 -30.53
N ARG A 3 0.82 49.66 -30.50
CA ARG A 3 2.05 48.86 -30.29
C ARG A 3 2.30 48.47 -28.83
N SER A 4 1.82 49.28 -27.88
CA SER A 4 2.03 49.04 -26.45
C SER A 4 1.10 47.96 -25.88
N VAL A 5 -0.10 47.79 -26.46
CA VAL A 5 -1.07 46.75 -26.05
C VAL A 5 -0.64 45.35 -26.51
N LEU A 6 0.04 45.24 -27.65
CA LEU A 6 0.57 43.96 -28.16
C LEU A 6 1.74 43.41 -27.31
N LEU A 7 2.57 44.29 -26.74
CA LEU A 7 3.66 43.89 -25.85
C LEU A 7 3.17 43.42 -24.48
N VAL A 8 2.09 44.01 -23.95
CA VAL A 8 1.49 43.60 -22.67
C VAL A 8 0.75 42.25 -22.80
N LEU A 9 0.08 42.00 -23.93
CA LEU A 9 -0.55 40.70 -24.20
C LEU A 9 0.48 39.58 -24.44
N ALA A 10 1.63 39.88 -25.06
CA ALA A 10 2.72 38.91 -25.21
C ALA A 10 3.40 38.57 -23.88
N PHE A 11 3.50 39.53 -22.94
CA PHE A 11 4.03 39.28 -21.59
C PHE A 11 3.05 38.53 -20.70
N ALA A 12 1.75 38.81 -20.80
CA ALA A 12 0.71 38.07 -20.07
C ALA A 12 0.54 36.62 -20.56
N ALA A 13 0.72 36.37 -21.86
CA ALA A 13 0.72 35.02 -22.41
C ALA A 13 1.97 34.20 -22.04
N MET A 14 3.13 34.84 -21.84
CA MET A 14 4.36 34.16 -21.40
C MET A 14 4.36 33.81 -19.91
N ILE A 15 3.63 34.54 -19.07
CA ILE A 15 3.50 34.23 -17.63
C ILE A 15 2.57 33.03 -17.38
N CYS A 16 1.69 32.68 -18.32
CA CYS A 16 0.77 31.53 -18.22
C CYS A 16 1.33 30.20 -18.76
N LEU A 17 2.61 30.12 -19.16
CA LEU A 17 3.22 28.90 -19.72
C LEU A 17 4.38 28.33 -18.88
N GLN A 18 4.60 28.82 -17.66
CA GLN A 18 5.41 28.10 -16.68
C GLN A 18 4.55 27.13 -15.88
N VAL A 19 3.86 26.22 -16.57
CA VAL A 19 3.69 24.89 -16.01
C VAL A 19 5.08 24.30 -16.01
N ASN A 20 5.75 24.34 -14.86
CA ASN A 20 6.81 23.38 -14.60
C ASN A 20 6.14 22.02 -14.69
N SER A 21 6.15 21.42 -15.88
CA SER A 21 6.03 19.99 -16.04
C SER A 21 7.14 19.43 -15.17
N ALA A 22 6.83 19.10 -13.91
CA ALA A 22 7.66 18.21 -13.16
C ALA A 22 7.66 16.93 -13.99
N LEU A 23 8.69 16.77 -14.83
CA LEU A 23 8.95 15.54 -15.56
C LEU A 23 8.82 14.43 -14.53
N ALA A 24 7.86 13.52 -14.70
CA ALA A 24 7.75 12.45 -13.74
C ALA A 24 9.06 11.66 -13.91
N PHE A 25 9.87 11.61 -12.85
CA PHE A 25 11.20 11.02 -12.90
C PHE A 25 11.18 9.58 -13.47
N HIS A 26 10.04 8.91 -13.34
CA HIS A 26 9.76 7.56 -13.82
C HIS A 26 8.67 7.48 -14.92
N ASP A 27 8.35 8.55 -15.68
CA ASP A 27 7.22 8.60 -16.65
C ASP A 27 7.12 7.33 -17.52
N GLU A 28 6.32 6.37 -17.04
CA GLU A 28 6.00 5.04 -17.59
C GLU A 28 7.19 4.25 -18.19
N GLY A 29 8.41 4.51 -17.72
CA GLY A 29 9.63 3.98 -18.31
C GLY A 29 10.90 4.23 -17.51
N VAL A 30 12.05 3.94 -18.14
CA VAL A 30 13.37 4.06 -17.51
C VAL A 30 13.63 5.52 -17.16
N ALA A 31 13.75 5.80 -15.87
CA ALA A 31 14.14 7.11 -15.37
C ALA A 31 15.51 7.56 -15.93
N TYR A 32 15.90 8.81 -15.69
CA TYR A 32 17.26 9.24 -15.99
C TYR A 32 18.27 8.33 -15.27
N CYS A 33 19.06 7.56 -16.02
CA CYS A 33 19.87 6.45 -15.48
C CYS A 33 20.81 6.93 -14.37
N ALA A 34 21.42 8.10 -14.56
CA ALA A 34 22.33 8.68 -13.57
C ALA A 34 21.60 9.33 -12.37
N GLY A 35 20.27 9.21 -12.28
CA GLY A 35 19.51 9.43 -11.06
C GLY A 35 19.73 8.30 -10.06
N CYS A 36 19.73 7.06 -10.54
CA CYS A 36 19.85 5.83 -9.75
C CYS A 36 21.26 5.25 -9.73
N HIS A 37 21.95 5.31 -10.86
CA HIS A 37 23.25 4.71 -11.07
C HIS A 37 24.38 5.73 -11.10
N THR A 38 25.60 5.27 -10.87
CA THR A 38 26.83 6.01 -11.11
C THR A 38 27.88 5.10 -11.71
N MET A 39 28.53 5.56 -12.78
CA MET A 39 29.59 4.80 -13.44
C MET A 39 30.94 4.95 -12.72
N HIS A 40 31.15 6.07 -12.02
CA HIS A 40 32.47 6.46 -11.49
C HIS A 40 32.42 7.01 -10.06
N ASN A 41 31.31 6.82 -9.35
CA ASN A 41 31.07 7.37 -8.00
C ASN A 41 31.37 8.88 -7.88
N THR A 42 31.25 9.63 -8.98
CA THR A 42 31.49 11.07 -9.03
C THR A 42 30.32 11.76 -9.71
N ASN A 43 29.98 12.95 -9.24
CA ASN A 43 28.96 13.80 -9.87
C ASN A 43 29.60 14.75 -10.90
N GLY A 44 28.76 15.51 -11.62
CA GLY A 44 29.21 16.44 -12.66
C GLY A 44 30.16 17.54 -12.19
N ASN A 45 30.30 17.75 -10.88
CA ASN A 45 31.21 18.73 -10.28
C ASN A 45 32.49 18.07 -9.72
N GLY A 46 32.73 16.79 -9.99
CA GLY A 46 33.91 16.05 -9.53
C GLY A 46 33.88 15.62 -8.06
N ALA A 47 32.79 15.89 -7.33
CA ALA A 47 32.64 15.42 -5.96
C ALA A 47 32.15 13.96 -5.93
N LEU A 48 32.56 13.20 -4.91
CA LEU A 48 32.10 11.82 -4.73
C LEU A 48 30.59 11.79 -4.42
N ILE A 49 29.88 10.81 -4.98
CA ILE A 49 28.46 10.58 -4.69
C ILE A 49 28.30 9.90 -3.33
N ASP A 50 29.11 8.88 -3.07
CA ASP A 50 29.28 8.28 -1.75
C ASP A 50 30.77 8.29 -1.38
N PRO A 51 31.21 9.14 -0.41
CA PRO A 51 32.61 9.20 0.03
C PRO A 51 33.13 7.91 0.68
N THR A 52 32.23 7.04 1.14
CA THR A 52 32.55 5.77 1.81
C THR A 52 32.45 4.57 0.87
N GLY A 53 31.71 4.71 -0.23
CA GLY A 53 31.50 3.67 -1.22
C GLY A 53 32.66 3.54 -2.21
N THR A 54 33.10 2.30 -2.45
CA THR A 54 34.06 1.97 -3.53
C THR A 54 33.38 1.46 -4.80
N GLY A 55 32.05 1.58 -4.87
CA GLY A 55 31.18 1.03 -5.91
C GLY A 55 30.23 -0.02 -5.33
N TYR A 56 28.98 0.01 -5.78
CA TYR A 56 27.93 -0.91 -5.34
C TYR A 56 27.48 -1.83 -6.46
N PRO A 57 26.85 -2.98 -6.14
CA PRO A 57 26.27 -3.87 -7.15
C PRO A 57 25.39 -3.10 -8.13
N TYR A 58 25.42 -3.53 -9.40
CA TYR A 58 24.64 -2.92 -10.49
C TYR A 58 24.90 -1.42 -10.69
N LEU A 59 26.06 -0.92 -10.25
CA LEU A 59 26.44 0.48 -10.37
C LEU A 59 25.45 1.44 -9.68
N LEU A 60 24.72 0.96 -8.67
CA LEU A 60 23.81 1.80 -7.89
C LEU A 60 24.59 2.85 -7.09
N LYS A 61 23.95 3.97 -6.77
CA LYS A 61 24.52 5.00 -5.88
C LYS A 61 24.48 4.63 -4.40
N PHE A 62 23.73 3.59 -4.03
CA PHE A 62 23.59 3.10 -2.66
C PHE A 62 23.87 1.60 -2.62
N ALA A 63 24.18 1.09 -1.42
CA ALA A 63 24.54 -0.32 -1.21
C ALA A 63 23.44 -1.32 -1.57
N ASN A 64 22.17 -0.90 -1.57
CA ASN A 64 21.04 -1.70 -1.99
C ASN A 64 19.96 -0.83 -2.66
N ALA A 65 19.07 -1.49 -3.43
CA ALA A 65 18.04 -0.83 -4.20
C ALA A 65 16.99 -0.11 -3.32
N THR A 66 16.61 -0.70 -2.18
CA THR A 66 15.64 -0.10 -1.25
C THR A 66 16.14 1.24 -0.73
N ASP A 67 17.38 1.30 -0.23
CA ASP A 67 17.99 2.55 0.28
C ASP A 67 18.11 3.61 -0.83
N LEU A 68 18.40 3.20 -2.06
CA LEU A 68 18.36 4.10 -3.21
C LEU A 68 16.96 4.70 -3.42
N CYS A 69 15.90 3.88 -3.45
CA CYS A 69 14.53 4.36 -3.60
C CYS A 69 14.15 5.32 -2.45
N LEU A 70 14.50 4.94 -1.22
CA LEU A 70 14.19 5.70 0.00
C LEU A 70 15.00 7.00 0.13
N SER A 71 16.06 7.18 -0.65
CA SER A 71 16.75 8.48 -0.75
C SER A 71 15.83 9.62 -1.22
N CYS A 72 14.77 9.28 -1.95
CA CYS A 72 13.76 10.22 -2.44
C CYS A 72 12.37 9.95 -1.85
N HIS A 73 11.96 8.67 -1.78
CA HIS A 73 10.58 8.28 -1.49
C HIS A 73 10.23 8.15 -0.01
N ALA A 74 11.22 8.18 0.89
CA ALA A 74 10.98 7.99 2.32
C ALA A 74 10.07 9.06 2.91
N THR A 75 10.50 10.32 2.93
CA THR A 75 9.76 11.44 3.55
C THR A 75 9.11 12.37 2.53
N SER A 76 9.31 12.12 1.24
CA SER A 76 8.79 12.95 0.14
C SER A 76 8.36 12.08 -1.04
N ARG A 77 7.74 12.66 -2.07
CA ARG A 77 7.42 11.99 -3.35
C ARG A 77 6.76 10.62 -3.16
N GLY A 78 5.71 10.56 -2.33
CA GLY A 78 5.08 9.31 -1.89
C GLY A 78 5.14 9.16 -0.37
N ALA A 79 6.23 9.61 0.26
CA ALA A 79 6.40 9.60 1.71
C ALA A 79 6.11 8.22 2.35
N VAL A 80 6.63 7.16 1.74
CA VAL A 80 6.33 5.76 2.12
C VAL A 80 7.02 5.32 3.41
N TRP A 81 7.84 6.20 4.00
CA TRP A 81 8.55 5.97 5.25
C TRP A 81 8.50 7.21 6.12
N ALA A 82 7.48 7.27 6.97
CA ALA A 82 7.32 8.37 7.90
C ALA A 82 8.46 8.46 8.93
N ALA A 83 8.61 9.63 9.54
CA ALA A 83 9.63 9.86 10.55
C ALA A 83 9.37 9.08 11.85
N SER A 84 8.11 8.73 12.13
CA SER A 84 7.69 8.02 13.33
C SER A 84 6.55 7.06 12.99
N PRO A 85 6.58 5.81 13.47
CA PRO A 85 5.48 4.87 13.25
C PRO A 85 4.21 5.24 14.01
N THR A 86 4.32 5.89 15.18
CA THR A 86 3.17 6.37 15.96
C THR A 86 2.57 7.67 15.42
N SER A 87 3.22 8.31 14.45
CA SER A 87 2.73 9.50 13.75
C SER A 87 3.14 9.47 12.27
N PRO A 88 2.56 8.55 11.48
CA PRO A 88 3.03 8.29 10.13
C PRO A 88 2.59 9.38 9.12
N GLY A 89 1.77 10.32 9.56
CA GLY A 89 1.13 11.31 8.71
C GLY A 89 -0.13 10.74 8.07
N ALA A 90 -0.50 11.27 6.91
CA ALA A 90 -1.69 10.81 6.22
C ALA A 90 -1.39 9.55 5.39
N GLU A 91 -2.06 8.45 5.73
CA GLU A 91 -1.85 7.16 5.10
C GLU A 91 -2.37 7.11 3.66
N ARG A 92 -1.79 6.19 2.89
CA ARG A 92 -2.16 5.89 1.50
C ARG A 92 -2.62 4.43 1.42
N GLY A 93 -3.31 4.07 0.35
CA GLY A 93 -3.82 2.70 0.17
C GLY A 93 -2.86 1.54 0.49
N PRO A 94 -1.56 1.57 0.14
CA PRO A 94 -0.65 0.50 0.51
C PRO A 94 -0.10 0.57 1.95
N GLY A 95 -0.29 1.67 2.68
CA GLY A 95 0.26 1.88 4.02
C GLY A 95 1.71 2.41 4.02
N ASN A 96 2.32 2.46 5.20
CA ASN A 96 3.61 3.10 5.46
C ASN A 96 4.64 2.12 6.03
N PHE A 97 5.84 2.07 5.47
CA PHE A 97 6.91 1.18 5.96
C PHE A 97 7.46 1.57 7.33
N ALA A 98 7.16 2.77 7.84
CA ALA A 98 7.58 3.17 9.19
C ALA A 98 7.10 2.19 10.26
N PHE A 99 5.93 1.57 10.11
CA PHE A 99 5.40 0.58 11.06
C PHE A 99 6.28 -0.66 11.25
N LEU A 100 7.19 -0.93 10.30
CA LEU A 100 8.20 -1.99 10.46
C LEU A 100 9.16 -1.74 11.63
N LEU A 101 9.22 -0.49 12.12
CA LEU A 101 10.07 -0.04 13.22
C LEU A 101 9.36 0.02 14.57
N GLU A 102 8.09 -0.40 14.65
CA GLU A 102 7.41 -0.53 15.93
C GLU A 102 8.07 -1.60 16.81
N ASP A 103 8.21 -1.31 18.10
CA ASP A 103 8.69 -2.29 19.08
C ASP A 103 7.57 -3.26 19.49
N ASN A 104 6.33 -2.79 19.47
CA ASN A 104 5.14 -3.58 19.77
C ASN A 104 3.93 -3.13 18.95
N ILE A 105 3.29 -4.06 18.25
CA ILE A 105 2.02 -3.87 17.52
C ILE A 105 0.89 -4.76 18.06
N ASN A 106 1.05 -5.31 19.27
CA ASN A 106 0.07 -6.22 19.85
C ASN A 106 -0.94 -5.46 20.72
N ASP A 107 -2.13 -5.21 20.20
CA ASP A 107 -3.27 -4.69 20.98
C ASP A 107 -4.26 -5.79 21.42
N GLY A 108 -3.89 -7.06 21.21
CA GLY A 108 -4.60 -8.19 21.78
C GLY A 108 -4.45 -8.26 23.30
N HIS A 109 -5.20 -9.19 23.91
CA HIS A 109 -5.17 -9.40 25.36
C HIS A 109 -3.74 -9.67 25.88
N ASN A 110 -3.29 -8.88 26.86
CA ASN A 110 -1.94 -8.89 27.42
C ASN A 110 -0.83 -8.57 26.38
N GLY A 111 -1.12 -7.75 25.38
CA GLY A 111 -0.17 -7.42 24.31
C GLY A 111 1.12 -6.73 24.77
N GLY A 112 1.10 -5.98 25.87
CA GLY A 112 2.26 -5.35 26.49
C GLY A 112 3.15 -6.35 27.23
N LEU A 113 2.61 -7.50 27.63
CA LEU A 113 3.39 -8.63 28.14
C LEU A 113 3.86 -9.58 27.02
N ASN A 114 3.25 -9.51 25.84
CA ASN A 114 3.52 -10.39 24.70
C ASN A 114 3.77 -9.57 23.43
N PRO A 115 4.84 -8.78 23.36
CA PRO A 115 5.03 -7.83 22.29
C PRO A 115 5.15 -8.51 20.92
N ILE A 116 4.48 -7.96 19.92
CA ILE A 116 4.66 -8.35 18.52
C ILE A 116 5.55 -7.30 17.86
N PRO A 117 6.74 -7.66 17.36
CA PRO A 117 7.67 -6.70 16.76
C PRO A 117 7.17 -6.20 15.40
N GLY A 118 7.57 -4.97 15.03
CA GLY A 118 7.14 -4.25 13.84
C GLY A 118 7.40 -4.95 12.51
N TRP A 119 8.37 -5.85 12.38
CA TRP A 119 8.54 -6.63 11.14
C TRP A 119 7.34 -7.54 10.81
N ARG A 120 6.38 -7.70 11.75
CA ARG A 120 5.07 -8.34 11.53
C ARG A 120 3.99 -7.40 10.99
N ALA A 121 4.26 -6.11 10.88
CA ALA A 121 3.38 -5.07 10.35
C ALA A 121 3.16 -5.16 8.83
N GLY A 122 4.02 -5.89 8.10
CA GLY A 122 3.90 -6.05 6.66
C GLY A 122 5.16 -6.56 5.97
N HIS A 123 5.36 -6.16 4.72
CA HIS A 123 6.50 -6.59 3.91
C HIS A 123 7.79 -5.92 4.39
N THR A 124 8.64 -6.67 5.09
CA THR A 124 9.93 -6.16 5.58
C THR A 124 10.94 -6.02 4.45
N VAL A 125 10.87 -4.91 3.70
CA VAL A 125 11.88 -4.56 2.70
C VAL A 125 13.22 -4.30 3.38
N ILE A 126 14.29 -4.86 2.84
CA ILE A 126 15.62 -4.77 3.45
C ILE A 126 16.17 -3.36 3.23
N SER A 127 16.38 -2.62 4.31
CA SER A 127 16.91 -1.24 4.32
C SER A 127 17.75 -1.00 5.58
N PRO A 128 19.05 -1.33 5.55
CA PRO A 128 19.94 -1.06 6.68
C PRO A 128 19.98 0.43 7.06
N SER A 129 19.85 1.34 6.10
CA SER A 129 19.80 2.79 6.39
C SER A 129 18.57 3.22 7.20
N ARG A 130 17.53 2.38 7.24
CA ARG A 130 16.28 2.61 7.98
C ARG A 130 16.04 1.63 9.12
N GLY A 131 16.95 0.70 9.36
CA GLY A 131 16.87 -0.23 10.48
C GLY A 131 16.05 -1.51 10.22
N THR A 132 15.62 -1.76 8.98
CA THR A 132 14.95 -3.03 8.65
C THR A 132 15.94 -4.05 8.10
N VAL A 133 15.78 -5.29 8.57
CA VAL A 133 16.56 -6.46 8.17
C VAL A 133 15.63 -7.54 7.62
N VAL A 134 16.17 -8.67 7.16
CA VAL A 134 15.35 -9.80 6.71
C VAL A 134 14.37 -10.28 7.79
N ASP A 135 13.15 -10.65 7.40
CA ASP A 135 12.20 -11.34 8.28
C ASP A 135 12.82 -12.68 8.74
N GLY A 136 13.09 -12.79 10.04
CA GLY A 136 13.71 -13.96 10.64
C GLY A 136 12.75 -15.12 10.91
N LEU A 137 11.44 -14.89 10.88
CA LEU A 137 10.42 -15.92 11.13
C LEU A 137 9.92 -16.54 9.83
N ASN A 138 9.72 -15.73 8.79
CA ASN A 138 9.27 -16.19 7.48
C ASN A 138 10.43 -16.06 6.47
N PRO A 139 11.33 -17.04 6.38
CA PRO A 139 12.47 -16.96 5.45
C PRO A 139 12.04 -16.97 3.98
N VAL A 140 10.81 -17.40 3.70
CA VAL A 140 10.16 -17.34 2.39
C VAL A 140 8.73 -16.83 2.52
N SER A 141 8.20 -16.28 1.42
CA SER A 141 6.81 -15.82 1.33
C SER A 141 5.84 -16.95 1.71
N PRO A 142 4.95 -16.74 2.70
CA PRO A 142 3.96 -17.75 3.04
C PRO A 142 3.16 -18.17 1.80
N GLY A 143 2.95 -19.48 1.65
CA GLY A 143 2.16 -20.05 0.55
C GLY A 143 2.89 -20.18 -0.79
N GLY A 144 4.09 -19.62 -0.91
CA GLY A 144 4.98 -19.81 -2.05
C GLY A 144 6.44 -19.89 -1.61
N ASN A 145 7.36 -19.48 -2.49
CA ASN A 145 8.80 -19.73 -2.33
C ASN A 145 9.67 -18.48 -2.55
N TYR A 146 9.10 -17.27 -2.59
CA TYR A 146 9.90 -16.05 -2.76
C TYR A 146 10.77 -15.83 -1.52
N PRO A 147 12.10 -15.68 -1.65
CA PRO A 147 12.99 -15.56 -0.49
C PRO A 147 12.85 -14.19 0.18
N ALA A 148 12.54 -14.15 1.48
CA ALA A 148 12.43 -12.90 2.23
C ALA A 148 13.77 -12.13 2.28
N SER A 149 14.90 -12.84 2.19
CA SER A 149 16.24 -12.25 2.08
C SER A 149 16.48 -11.46 0.79
N SER A 150 15.58 -11.54 -0.19
CA SER A 150 15.62 -10.77 -1.44
C SER A 150 14.50 -9.72 -1.53
N LEU A 151 13.73 -9.51 -0.46
CA LEU A 151 12.61 -8.56 -0.47
C LEU A 151 13.13 -7.12 -0.43
N SER A 152 12.81 -6.36 -1.47
CA SER A 152 13.26 -4.97 -1.68
C SER A 152 12.22 -4.20 -2.46
N CYS A 153 12.37 -2.88 -2.66
CA CYS A 153 11.42 -2.15 -3.52
C CYS A 153 11.35 -2.75 -4.94
N THR A 154 12.49 -3.23 -5.46
CA THR A 154 12.61 -3.79 -6.81
C THR A 154 12.24 -5.26 -6.92
N SER A 155 11.73 -5.89 -5.85
CA SER A 155 11.13 -7.23 -5.95
C SER A 155 9.73 -7.19 -6.56
N CYS A 156 9.03 -6.07 -6.36
CA CYS A 156 7.64 -5.88 -6.79
C CYS A 156 7.53 -4.84 -7.91
N HIS A 157 8.32 -3.77 -7.81
CA HIS A 157 8.34 -2.68 -8.77
C HIS A 157 9.50 -2.83 -9.76
N ASP A 158 9.24 -2.58 -11.03
CA ASP A 158 10.25 -2.51 -12.07
C ASP A 158 10.95 -1.15 -12.03
N PRO A 159 12.24 -1.09 -11.63
CA PRO A 159 12.98 0.17 -11.59
C PRO A 159 13.29 0.72 -12.98
N HIS A 160 13.18 -0.11 -14.03
CA HIS A 160 13.37 0.27 -15.43
C HIS A 160 12.05 0.67 -16.11
N GLY A 161 10.95 0.64 -15.35
CA GLY A 161 9.66 1.17 -15.75
C GLY A 161 8.90 0.33 -16.77
N ASN A 162 7.59 0.44 -16.69
CA ASN A 162 6.61 -0.18 -17.56
C ASN A 162 5.29 0.59 -17.45
N ALA A 163 4.29 0.20 -18.23
CA ALA A 163 2.97 0.84 -18.22
C ALA A 163 2.03 0.31 -17.13
N ASN A 164 2.48 -0.63 -16.29
CA ASN A 164 1.62 -1.23 -15.28
C ASN A 164 1.39 -0.28 -14.10
N TYR A 165 0.30 -0.51 -13.38
CA TYR A 165 -0.02 0.21 -12.16
C TYR A 165 1.19 0.25 -11.22
N ARG A 166 1.67 1.47 -10.90
CA ARG A 166 2.85 1.73 -10.04
C ARG A 166 4.12 0.98 -10.48
N LEU A 167 4.31 0.76 -11.78
CA LEU A 167 5.46 0.03 -12.32
C LEU A 167 5.56 -1.41 -11.81
N LEU A 168 4.46 -2.02 -11.36
CA LEU A 168 4.52 -3.40 -10.89
C LEU A 168 4.91 -4.34 -12.04
N TYR A 169 5.72 -5.36 -11.74
CA TYR A 169 6.00 -6.40 -12.72
C TYR A 169 4.71 -7.14 -13.14
N GLY A 170 4.62 -7.52 -14.41
CA GLY A 170 3.53 -8.30 -14.98
C GLY A 170 4.00 -9.64 -15.55
N ALA A 171 3.07 -10.36 -16.17
CA ALA A 171 3.35 -11.69 -16.72
C ALA A 171 4.46 -11.62 -17.79
N GLY A 172 5.49 -12.44 -17.61
CA GLY A 172 6.66 -12.49 -18.49
C GLY A 172 7.83 -11.62 -18.03
N ASP A 173 7.63 -10.74 -17.05
CA ASP A 173 8.71 -9.92 -16.51
C ASP A 173 9.60 -10.71 -15.55
N HIS A 174 10.85 -10.24 -15.42
CA HIS A 174 11.86 -10.80 -14.54
C HIS A 174 12.33 -9.74 -13.53
N ALA A 175 12.20 -10.06 -12.24
CA ALA A 175 12.81 -9.30 -11.17
C ALA A 175 14.18 -9.91 -10.82
N GLU A 176 15.24 -9.12 -11.00
CA GLU A 176 16.59 -9.50 -10.58
C GLU A 176 16.64 -9.77 -9.06
N ALA A 177 15.84 -9.03 -8.28
CA ALA A 177 15.63 -9.30 -6.87
C ALA A 177 14.94 -10.66 -6.70
N GLY A 178 15.64 -11.59 -6.06
CA GLY A 178 15.16 -12.95 -5.84
C GLY A 178 15.19 -13.84 -7.09
N ASN A 179 15.73 -13.36 -8.22
CA ASN A 179 15.77 -14.06 -9.51
C ASN A 179 14.40 -14.65 -9.85
N PHE A 180 13.39 -13.79 -9.89
CA PHE A 180 11.99 -14.19 -9.85
C PHE A 180 11.26 -13.84 -11.15
N ASN A 181 10.52 -14.80 -11.71
CA ASN A 181 9.74 -14.61 -12.93
C ASN A 181 8.26 -14.46 -12.59
N TYR A 182 7.65 -13.40 -13.09
CA TYR A 182 6.22 -13.15 -12.93
C TYR A 182 5.42 -13.92 -13.98
N THR A 183 4.35 -14.57 -13.54
CA THR A 183 3.46 -15.38 -14.39
C THR A 183 2.05 -14.82 -14.46
N GLN A 184 1.63 -14.09 -13.43
CA GLN A 184 0.35 -13.38 -13.41
C GLN A 184 0.55 -11.94 -13.86
N ALA A 185 -0.43 -11.42 -14.58
CA ALA A 185 -0.43 -10.03 -15.05
C ALA A 185 -0.39 -9.05 -13.86
N ALA A 186 0.17 -7.86 -14.09
CA ALA A 186 0.04 -6.76 -13.15
C ALA A 186 -1.44 -6.40 -12.96
N PRO A 187 -1.84 -5.95 -11.77
CA PRO A 187 -3.22 -5.57 -11.52
C PRO A 187 -3.58 -4.30 -12.29
N ILE A 188 -4.86 -4.17 -12.61
CA ILE A 188 -5.41 -2.92 -13.15
C ILE A 188 -5.94 -2.12 -11.95
N ALA A 189 -5.39 -0.94 -11.73
CA ALA A 189 -5.85 -0.02 -10.71
C ALA A 189 -5.52 1.44 -11.07
N GLU A 190 -6.32 2.36 -10.53
CA GLU A 190 -6.03 3.79 -10.58
C GLU A 190 -5.60 4.28 -9.20
N GLY A 191 -4.45 4.94 -9.12
CA GLY A 191 -3.83 5.31 -7.86
C GLY A 191 -3.93 6.80 -7.56
N LEU A 192 -3.88 7.13 -6.26
CA LEU A 192 -3.85 8.51 -5.79
C LEU A 192 -2.56 9.26 -6.21
N PRO A 193 -2.61 10.60 -6.34
CA PRO A 193 -1.43 11.43 -6.56
C PRO A 193 -0.31 11.20 -5.52
N PHE A 194 0.95 11.34 -5.94
CA PHE A 194 2.13 11.13 -5.06
C PHE A 194 2.38 12.24 -4.05
N SER A 195 1.72 13.40 -4.17
CA SER A 195 1.88 14.54 -3.27
C SER A 195 0.73 15.53 -3.40
N GLY A 196 0.53 16.35 -2.37
CA GLY A 196 -0.47 17.42 -2.38
C GLY A 196 -1.86 16.96 -1.92
N ALA A 197 -2.84 17.85 -2.10
CA ALA A 197 -4.23 17.54 -1.79
C ALA A 197 -4.70 16.31 -2.59
N GLY A 198 -5.41 15.38 -1.93
CA GLY A 198 -5.86 14.12 -2.55
C GLY A 198 -4.82 13.00 -2.58
N SER A 199 -3.65 13.15 -1.95
CA SER A 199 -2.67 12.06 -1.87
C SER A 199 -2.98 11.00 -0.80
N SER A 200 -3.90 11.32 0.11
CA SER A 200 -4.26 10.51 1.27
C SER A 200 -5.51 9.69 1.01
N GLU A 201 -5.54 8.46 1.49
CA GLU A 201 -6.69 7.59 1.33
C GLU A 201 -7.82 7.97 2.29
N THR A 202 -9.03 8.08 1.74
CA THR A 202 -10.30 8.27 2.46
C THR A 202 -11.40 7.53 1.70
N ASP A 203 -12.59 7.41 2.29
CA ASP A 203 -13.75 6.84 1.60
C ASP A 203 -14.15 7.61 0.32
N ALA A 204 -13.80 8.89 0.23
CA ALA A 204 -14.09 9.73 -0.94
C ALA A 204 -12.90 9.87 -1.91
N ASN A 205 -11.74 9.33 -1.55
CA ASN A 205 -10.51 9.45 -2.33
C ASN A 205 -9.59 8.26 -2.03
N HIS A 206 -9.68 7.22 -2.83
CA HIS A 206 -9.01 5.93 -2.59
C HIS A 206 -8.40 5.36 -3.87
N ILE A 207 -7.68 4.25 -3.74
CA ILE A 207 -7.24 3.50 -4.92
C ILE A 207 -8.46 2.85 -5.56
N ALA A 208 -8.60 2.99 -6.87
CA ALA A 208 -9.61 2.29 -7.64
C ALA A 208 -9.06 0.92 -8.02
N TYR A 209 -9.42 -0.11 -7.27
CA TYR A 209 -8.96 -1.47 -7.55
C TYR A 209 -9.87 -2.09 -8.60
N GLN A 210 -9.40 -2.20 -9.84
CA GLN A 210 -10.27 -2.61 -10.96
C GLN A 210 -10.22 -4.12 -11.20
N SER A 211 -9.04 -4.73 -11.18
CA SER A 211 -8.92 -6.19 -11.24
C SER A 211 -7.51 -6.70 -10.93
N GLY A 212 -7.42 -7.98 -10.56
CA GLY A 212 -6.21 -8.79 -10.69
C GLY A 212 -5.23 -8.69 -9.52
N MET A 213 -5.56 -7.99 -8.43
CA MET A 213 -4.67 -7.82 -7.28
C MET A 213 -4.36 -9.16 -6.62
N SER A 214 -5.38 -9.99 -6.38
CA SER A 214 -5.16 -11.32 -5.79
C SER A 214 -4.33 -12.25 -6.67
N GLY A 215 -4.57 -12.23 -7.99
CA GLY A 215 -3.77 -12.99 -8.95
C GLY A 215 -2.32 -12.51 -8.94
N TRP A 216 -2.10 -11.20 -8.94
CA TRP A 216 -0.75 -10.65 -8.90
C TRP A 216 0.01 -11.01 -7.61
N CYS A 217 -0.64 -10.90 -6.44
CA CYS A 217 -0.05 -11.35 -5.16
C CYS A 217 0.31 -12.85 -5.18
N SER A 218 -0.43 -13.67 -5.94
CA SER A 218 -0.19 -15.11 -6.03
C SER A 218 1.09 -15.47 -6.77
N ASN A 219 1.75 -14.53 -7.47
CA ASN A 219 3.09 -14.77 -8.01
C ASN A 219 4.03 -15.25 -6.88
N CYS A 220 4.09 -14.51 -5.77
CA CYS A 220 4.95 -14.87 -4.64
C CYS A 220 4.23 -15.74 -3.60
N HIS A 221 2.94 -15.48 -3.33
CA HIS A 221 2.20 -16.14 -2.25
C HIS A 221 1.46 -17.43 -2.64
N GLY A 222 1.54 -17.84 -3.91
CA GLY A 222 1.10 -19.14 -4.44
C GLY A 222 -0.25 -19.62 -3.90
N ASN A 223 -0.20 -20.48 -2.88
CA ASN A 223 -1.30 -21.25 -2.30
C ASN A 223 -2.45 -20.45 -1.66
N PHE A 224 -2.35 -19.12 -1.58
CA PHE A 224 -3.38 -18.27 -0.97
C PHE A 224 -4.44 -17.72 -1.93
N HIS A 225 -4.27 -17.89 -3.24
CA HIS A 225 -5.21 -17.37 -4.24
C HIS A 225 -6.14 -18.46 -4.79
N ASN A 226 -7.43 -18.14 -4.92
CA ASN A 226 -8.47 -18.95 -5.59
C ASN A 226 -8.44 -20.45 -5.22
N ASN A 227 -8.32 -20.74 -3.92
CA ASN A 227 -8.19 -22.10 -3.41
C ASN A 227 -9.28 -22.42 -2.38
N GLU A 228 -10.48 -22.68 -2.87
CA GLU A 228 -11.66 -23.00 -2.05
C GLU A 228 -11.58 -24.38 -1.37
N THR A 229 -10.60 -25.21 -1.75
CA THR A 229 -10.46 -26.59 -1.25
C THR A 229 -9.70 -26.72 0.08
N GLN A 230 -9.13 -25.64 0.60
CA GLN A 230 -8.23 -25.67 1.75
C GLN A 230 -8.75 -24.89 2.98
N TYR A 231 -10.07 -24.66 3.09
CA TYR A 231 -10.67 -23.87 4.18
C TYR A 231 -10.01 -22.49 4.39
N ARG A 232 -9.58 -21.84 3.29
CA ARG A 232 -9.01 -20.49 3.31
C ARG A 232 -10.09 -19.47 2.95
N HIS A 233 -9.96 -18.24 3.43
CA HIS A 233 -10.87 -17.18 2.99
C HIS A 233 -10.71 -16.95 1.49
N PRO A 234 -11.80 -16.92 0.71
CA PRO A 234 -11.71 -16.76 -0.74
C PRO A 234 -11.12 -15.40 -1.11
N SER A 235 -10.33 -15.37 -2.19
CA SER A 235 -9.69 -14.17 -2.73
C SER A 235 -9.60 -14.23 -4.27
N GLY A 236 -9.89 -13.11 -4.92
CA GLY A 236 -10.03 -12.97 -6.36
C GLY A 236 -11.27 -13.64 -6.96
N VAL A 237 -12.29 -13.89 -6.14
CA VAL A 237 -13.57 -14.48 -6.56
C VAL A 237 -14.71 -13.48 -6.42
N GLY A 238 -15.76 -13.66 -7.22
CA GLY A 238 -16.96 -12.82 -7.18
C GLY A 238 -17.69 -12.89 -5.85
N MET A 239 -18.22 -11.76 -5.40
CA MET A 239 -19.06 -11.72 -4.20
C MET A 239 -20.43 -12.34 -4.48
N SER A 240 -20.92 -13.18 -3.57
CA SER A 240 -22.31 -13.65 -3.65
C SER A 240 -23.29 -12.52 -3.33
N SER A 241 -24.52 -12.62 -3.84
CA SER A 241 -25.58 -11.63 -3.55
C SER A 241 -25.84 -11.45 -2.05
N THR A 242 -25.69 -12.51 -1.25
CA THR A 242 -25.78 -12.42 0.21
C THR A 242 -24.69 -11.54 0.80
N ILE A 243 -23.44 -11.72 0.36
CA ILE A 243 -22.30 -10.91 0.84
C ILE A 243 -22.44 -9.46 0.38
N GLN A 244 -22.82 -9.24 -0.89
CA GLN A 244 -23.08 -7.91 -1.43
C GLN A 244 -24.14 -7.17 -0.61
N ASN A 245 -25.25 -7.84 -0.29
CA ASN A 245 -26.32 -7.26 0.54
C ASN A 245 -25.83 -6.89 1.94
N ILE A 246 -25.07 -7.76 2.61
CA ILE A 246 -24.50 -7.46 3.93
C ILE A 246 -23.59 -6.23 3.85
N TYR A 247 -22.71 -6.18 2.85
CA TYR A 247 -21.83 -5.01 2.63
C TYR A 247 -22.61 -3.73 2.47
N ASN A 248 -23.64 -3.77 1.61
CA ASN A 248 -24.45 -2.60 1.26
C ASN A 248 -25.27 -2.08 2.44
N THR A 249 -25.72 -2.94 3.35
CA THR A 249 -26.55 -2.53 4.50
C THR A 249 -25.75 -2.24 5.77
N TYR A 250 -24.49 -2.68 5.86
CA TYR A 250 -23.69 -2.49 7.06
C TYR A 250 -23.20 -1.05 7.19
N ALA A 251 -23.67 -0.36 8.25
CA ALA A 251 -23.27 0.99 8.64
C ALA A 251 -22.62 1.00 10.04
N GLY A 252 -21.80 -0.01 10.32
CA GLY A 252 -21.10 -0.19 11.60
C GLY A 252 -21.79 -1.18 12.54
N THR A 253 -21.08 -1.61 13.58
CA THR A 253 -21.56 -2.64 14.53
C THR A 253 -22.90 -2.29 15.16
N LEU A 254 -23.10 -1.00 15.48
CA LEU A 254 -24.32 -0.50 16.12
C LEU A 254 -25.49 -0.31 15.14
N ASN A 255 -25.25 -0.38 13.82
CA ASN A 255 -26.27 -0.17 12.80
C ASN A 255 -26.01 -1.03 11.54
N GLN A 256 -26.07 -2.35 11.71
CA GLN A 256 -25.72 -3.30 10.64
C GLN A 256 -26.67 -3.31 9.43
N ASN A 257 -27.83 -2.64 9.53
CA ASN A 257 -28.83 -2.59 8.47
C ASN A 257 -29.16 -1.16 8.01
N GLY A 258 -28.37 -0.16 8.41
CA GLY A 258 -28.63 1.26 8.11
C GLY A 258 -27.91 1.82 6.88
N GLY A 259 -27.11 1.00 6.21
CA GLY A 259 -26.35 1.37 5.02
C GLY A 259 -27.21 1.50 3.76
N ASN A 260 -26.64 2.13 2.73
CA ASN A 260 -27.24 2.30 1.42
C ASN A 260 -26.21 1.89 0.36
N ALA A 261 -26.61 1.02 -0.57
CA ALA A 261 -25.74 0.54 -1.65
C ALA A 261 -25.10 1.67 -2.48
N ALA A 262 -25.72 2.83 -2.64
CA ALA A 262 -25.15 3.95 -3.39
C ALA A 262 -23.96 4.64 -2.70
N THR A 263 -23.79 4.44 -1.40
CA THR A 263 -22.79 5.11 -0.55
C THR A 263 -22.14 4.14 0.44
N ALA A 264 -22.13 2.84 0.15
CA ALA A 264 -21.69 1.81 1.09
C ALA A 264 -20.19 1.51 1.04
N TYR A 265 -19.47 2.03 0.02
CA TYR A 265 -18.02 1.87 -0.10
C TYR A 265 -17.30 2.43 1.12
N ILE A 266 -16.30 1.69 1.60
CA ILE A 266 -15.36 2.17 2.63
C ILE A 266 -13.94 1.76 2.25
N ALA A 267 -12.97 2.66 2.42
CA ALA A 267 -11.57 2.39 2.08
C ALA A 267 -10.90 1.38 3.04
N ASP A 268 -11.48 1.17 4.23
CA ASP A 268 -11.02 0.15 5.18
C ASP A 268 -11.37 -1.28 4.74
N VAL A 269 -12.36 -1.46 3.87
CA VAL A 269 -12.76 -2.76 3.29
C VAL A 269 -13.05 -2.60 1.80
N PRO A 270 -12.02 -2.34 0.97
CA PRO A 270 -12.21 -2.15 -0.46
C PRO A 270 -12.49 -3.49 -1.16
N PHE A 271 -12.92 -3.41 -2.40
CA PHE A 271 -13.12 -4.57 -3.27
C PHE A 271 -12.62 -4.26 -4.67
N GLU A 272 -12.45 -5.30 -5.49
CA GLU A 272 -12.18 -5.09 -6.91
C GLU A 272 -13.50 -4.89 -7.65
N ASP A 273 -13.57 -3.86 -8.50
CA ASP A 273 -14.66 -3.68 -9.47
C ASP A 273 -14.16 -3.03 -10.76
N PRO A 274 -14.44 -3.59 -11.96
CA PRO A 274 -13.96 -3.05 -13.23
C PRO A 274 -14.33 -1.59 -13.50
N GLU A 275 -15.43 -1.09 -12.91
CA GLU A 275 -15.90 0.29 -13.11
C GLU A 275 -15.44 1.25 -12.00
N MET A 276 -14.69 0.74 -11.01
CA MET A 276 -14.24 1.55 -9.88
C MET A 276 -13.37 2.72 -10.37
N THR A 277 -13.63 3.89 -9.78
CA THR A 277 -12.81 5.09 -9.90
C THR A 277 -12.31 5.50 -8.52
N ILE A 278 -11.37 6.46 -8.45
CA ILE A 278 -10.77 6.92 -7.18
C ILE A 278 -11.76 7.62 -6.24
N ALA A 279 -12.96 7.96 -6.71
CA ALA A 279 -14.01 8.64 -5.94
C ALA A 279 -15.31 7.82 -5.91
N TRP A 280 -15.19 6.49 -6.02
CA TRP A 280 -16.32 5.56 -6.04
C TRP A 280 -17.02 5.51 -4.68
N THR A 281 -18.35 5.53 -4.66
CA THR A 281 -19.12 5.53 -3.41
C THR A 281 -20.01 4.31 -3.23
N ALA A 282 -20.35 3.62 -4.32
CA ALA A 282 -21.28 2.51 -4.26
C ALA A 282 -20.65 1.28 -3.60
N GLY A 283 -21.42 0.46 -2.89
CA GLY A 283 -20.95 -0.85 -2.48
C GLY A 283 -20.93 -1.85 -3.65
N PRO A 284 -20.57 -3.11 -3.38
CA PRO A 284 -20.32 -4.10 -4.41
C PRO A 284 -21.60 -4.57 -5.11
N ASP A 285 -21.44 -4.99 -6.35
CA ASP A 285 -22.45 -5.63 -7.18
C ASP A 285 -21.95 -6.98 -7.75
N ASN A 286 -22.59 -7.47 -8.82
CA ASN A 286 -22.27 -8.76 -9.43
C ASN A 286 -20.91 -8.80 -10.17
N ASN A 287 -20.31 -7.65 -10.47
CA ASN A 287 -18.98 -7.55 -11.06
C ASN A 287 -17.88 -7.51 -9.99
N SER A 288 -18.26 -7.20 -8.75
CA SER A 288 -17.31 -6.98 -7.67
C SER A 288 -16.72 -8.28 -7.10
N LYS A 289 -15.44 -8.23 -6.72
CA LYS A 289 -14.69 -9.37 -6.16
C LYS A 289 -14.06 -9.02 -4.82
N VAL A 290 -14.02 -10.01 -3.91
CA VAL A 290 -13.11 -9.94 -2.74
C VAL A 290 -11.70 -10.17 -3.24
N SER A 291 -10.73 -9.39 -2.77
CA SER A 291 -9.32 -9.60 -3.08
C SER A 291 -8.45 -9.57 -1.82
N CYS A 292 -7.15 -9.86 -1.93
CA CYS A 292 -6.24 -9.88 -0.79
C CYS A 292 -6.20 -8.51 -0.09
N ILE A 293 -6.25 -7.44 -0.90
CA ILE A 293 -6.24 -6.07 -0.44
C ILE A 293 -7.55 -5.63 0.23
N THR A 294 -8.62 -6.43 0.18
CA THR A 294 -9.86 -6.15 0.93
C THR A 294 -9.58 -6.11 2.43
N CYS A 295 -8.65 -6.92 2.91
CA CYS A 295 -8.28 -6.96 4.33
C CYS A 295 -6.84 -6.48 4.58
N HIS A 296 -5.95 -6.59 3.59
CA HIS A 296 -4.54 -6.28 3.76
C HIS A 296 -4.14 -4.99 3.01
N ARG A 297 -3.14 -4.28 3.53
CA ARG A 297 -2.41 -3.27 2.78
C ARG A 297 -1.13 -3.86 2.19
N ALA A 298 -0.70 -3.33 1.05
CA ALA A 298 0.41 -3.92 0.28
C ALA A 298 1.80 -3.68 0.89
N HIS A 299 2.02 -2.59 1.63
CA HIS A 299 3.28 -2.30 2.31
C HIS A 299 3.23 -2.78 3.77
N ALA A 300 2.78 -1.93 4.69
CA ALA A 300 2.68 -2.21 6.11
C ALA A 300 1.64 -1.31 6.81
N THR A 301 1.13 -1.76 7.95
CA THR A 301 0.19 -1.04 8.83
C THR A 301 0.60 -1.18 10.29
N SER A 302 0.02 -0.41 11.21
CA SER A 302 0.20 -0.69 12.65
C SER A 302 -0.48 -1.99 13.10
N GLY A 303 -1.26 -2.64 12.24
CA GLY A 303 -1.87 -3.94 12.51
C GLY A 303 -1.00 -5.11 12.07
N GLN A 304 -1.14 -6.25 12.77
CA GLN A 304 -0.44 -7.47 12.40
C GLN A 304 -0.82 -7.96 10.99
N ASN A 305 0.14 -8.52 10.26
CA ASN A 305 -0.04 -9.08 8.91
C ASN A 305 -0.54 -8.03 7.90
N ALA A 306 -0.13 -6.77 8.06
CA ALA A 306 -0.56 -5.63 7.24
C ALA A 306 -2.08 -5.49 7.17
N GLY A 307 -2.81 -5.82 8.24
CA GLY A 307 -4.26 -5.67 8.28
C GLY A 307 -4.66 -4.19 8.11
N ARG A 308 -5.75 -3.93 7.37
CA ARG A 308 -6.37 -2.59 7.30
C ARG A 308 -6.95 -2.14 8.64
N TRP A 309 -7.16 -3.10 9.54
CA TRP A 309 -7.48 -2.94 10.94
C TRP A 309 -6.71 -3.99 11.74
N ASP A 310 -6.60 -3.82 13.06
CA ASP A 310 -5.98 -4.85 13.89
C ASP A 310 -6.92 -6.05 14.03
N PHE A 311 -6.41 -7.23 13.67
CA PHE A 311 -7.15 -8.49 13.78
C PHE A 311 -7.14 -9.07 15.19
N ASN A 312 -6.33 -8.52 16.11
CA ASN A 312 -6.18 -9.02 17.48
C ASN A 312 -7.09 -8.31 18.50
N ILE A 313 -7.71 -7.20 18.12
CA ILE A 313 -8.65 -6.46 18.97
C ILE A 313 -10.09 -6.98 18.83
N THR A 314 -10.86 -6.85 19.92
CA THR A 314 -12.29 -7.20 19.90
C THR A 314 -13.12 -6.00 19.41
N VAL A 315 -12.78 -4.82 19.91
CA VAL A 315 -13.37 -3.56 19.49
C VAL A 315 -12.26 -2.56 19.17
N TYR A 316 -12.58 -1.65 18.26
CA TYR A 316 -11.70 -0.60 17.78
C TYR A 316 -11.27 0.41 18.85
N GLY A 317 -11.98 0.48 19.98
CA GLY A 317 -11.55 1.25 21.14
C GLY A 317 -10.29 0.71 21.82
N ASP A 318 -9.91 -0.54 21.54
CA ASP A 318 -8.72 -1.19 22.11
C ASP A 318 -7.45 -0.96 21.26
N ASP A 319 -7.61 -0.48 20.02
CA ASP A 319 -6.50 -0.26 19.08
C ASP A 319 -5.50 0.77 19.62
N GLY A 320 -4.21 0.45 19.58
CA GLY A 320 -3.11 1.24 20.15
C GLY A 320 -3.10 1.39 21.68
N VAL A 321 -4.07 0.83 22.43
CA VAL A 321 -4.17 1.04 23.89
C VAL A 321 -3.08 0.26 24.65
N GLU A 322 -2.87 -0.99 24.28
CA GLU A 322 -1.96 -1.89 24.99
C GLU A 322 -0.54 -1.80 24.42
N SER A 323 -0.42 -1.63 23.10
CA SER A 323 0.85 -1.52 22.41
C SER A 323 1.45 -0.11 22.42
N GLY A 324 0.61 0.92 22.51
CA GLY A 324 1.00 2.32 22.26
C GLY A 324 1.26 2.62 20.77
N SER A 325 0.93 1.68 19.88
CA SER A 325 1.11 1.83 18.43
C SER A 325 0.12 2.84 17.84
N TYR A 326 0.31 3.18 16.56
CA TYR A 326 -0.61 4.06 15.86
C TYR A 326 -2.03 3.49 15.77
N VAL A 327 -2.98 4.24 16.32
CA VAL A 327 -4.42 3.95 16.20
C VAL A 327 -4.86 4.12 14.75
N MET A 328 -5.31 3.04 14.13
CA MET A 328 -5.77 3.04 12.74
C MET A 328 -7.04 3.89 12.59
N PRO A 329 -7.17 4.66 11.50
CA PRO A 329 -8.38 5.39 11.19
C PRO A 329 -9.61 4.47 11.16
N GLN A 330 -10.76 4.99 11.62
CA GLN A 330 -11.99 4.20 11.74
C GLN A 330 -13.12 4.87 10.98
N THR A 331 -13.58 4.23 9.90
CA THR A 331 -14.67 4.76 9.08
C THR A 331 -15.96 5.07 9.87
N TYR A 332 -16.37 4.18 10.78
CA TYR A 332 -17.63 4.33 11.52
C TYR A 332 -17.53 5.17 12.81
N ASN A 333 -16.33 5.68 13.14
CA ASN A 333 -16.05 6.55 14.27
C ASN A 333 -16.74 6.11 15.58
N SER A 334 -16.57 4.83 15.94
CA SER A 334 -17.18 4.24 17.14
C SER A 334 -16.18 3.34 17.85
N PRO A 335 -15.91 3.56 19.16
CA PRO A 335 -15.01 2.69 19.92
C PRO A 335 -15.56 1.26 20.05
N ASN A 336 -16.87 1.06 19.87
CA ASN A 336 -17.52 -0.25 19.89
C ASN A 336 -17.60 -0.90 18.51
N GLN A 337 -17.00 -0.28 17.48
CA GLN A 337 -16.87 -0.93 16.19
C GLN A 337 -16.10 -2.23 16.39
N ARG A 338 -16.63 -3.34 15.89
CA ARG A 338 -15.99 -4.65 15.96
C ARG A 338 -15.22 -4.89 14.67
N SER A 339 -14.60 -6.05 14.55
CA SER A 339 -13.91 -6.48 13.32
C SER A 339 -14.70 -6.15 12.05
N LEU A 340 -14.01 -5.58 11.06
CA LEU A 340 -14.60 -5.24 9.78
C LEU A 340 -14.90 -6.46 8.89
N CYS A 341 -14.57 -7.67 9.35
CA CYS A 341 -15.20 -8.89 8.84
C CYS A 341 -16.74 -8.75 8.81
N ASN A 342 -17.32 -7.98 9.72
CA ASN A 342 -18.77 -7.76 9.75
C ASN A 342 -19.34 -6.99 8.56
N LYS A 343 -18.48 -6.29 7.81
CA LYS A 343 -18.86 -5.65 6.56
C LYS A 343 -19.28 -6.67 5.50
N CYS A 344 -18.74 -7.89 5.53
CA CYS A 344 -19.10 -8.94 4.56
C CYS A 344 -19.84 -10.12 5.20
N HIS A 345 -19.72 -10.30 6.51
CA HIS A 345 -20.21 -11.48 7.23
C HIS A 345 -21.01 -11.05 8.45
N ASN A 346 -22.22 -11.53 8.65
CA ASN A 346 -22.94 -11.20 9.88
C ASN A 346 -22.50 -12.10 11.07
N LYS A 347 -21.22 -12.06 11.43
CA LYS A 347 -20.59 -12.95 12.44
C LYS A 347 -21.00 -12.57 13.86
N ASP A 348 -21.17 -11.27 14.11
CA ASP A 348 -21.42 -10.78 15.46
C ASP A 348 -22.91 -10.49 15.73
N LYS A 349 -23.83 -10.94 14.84
CA LYS A 349 -25.28 -10.67 14.92
C LYS A 349 -25.92 -10.98 16.28
N ASN A 350 -25.31 -11.87 17.04
CA ASN A 350 -25.81 -12.31 18.35
C ASN A 350 -24.71 -12.42 19.40
N ASP A 351 -23.49 -11.96 19.08
CA ASP A 351 -22.42 -11.86 20.05
C ASP A 351 -22.65 -10.61 20.91
N HIS A 352 -23.57 -10.74 21.85
CA HIS A 352 -23.82 -9.73 22.87
C HIS A 352 -22.60 -9.77 23.78
N ASN A 353 -21.65 -8.86 23.61
CA ASN A 353 -20.66 -8.63 24.64
C ASN A 353 -21.42 -8.07 25.86
N PRO A 354 -21.49 -8.79 26.99
CA PRO A 354 -22.12 -8.28 28.18
C PRO A 354 -21.09 -7.44 28.93
N PHE A 355 -20.73 -6.28 28.38
CA PHE A 355 -19.96 -5.28 29.11
C PHE A 355 -20.68 -3.94 29.05
#